data_AF-A0A165Y039-F1
#
_entry.id   AF-A0A165Y039-F1
#
_cell.length_a   1.000
_cell.length_b   1.000
_cell.length_c   1.000
_cell.angle_alpha   90.00
_cell.angle_beta   90.00
_cell.angle_gamma   90.00
#
_symmetry.space_group_name_H-M   'P 1'
#
loop_
_entity.id
_entity.type
_entity.pdbx_description
1 polymer ?
#
loop_
_entity_poly.entity_id
_entity_poly.type
_entity_poly.pdbx_seq_one_letter_code
_entity_poly.pdbx_strand_id
1 'polypeptide(L)'
;MADNIVKHQAYLQQQWLDGYAHTIKHVERRKAAFNKHILARSPRVVMFLPGQLVQVYGSDMRYTMASIWKLIPMWSCPQWVVSRDRNSYTLETTGSREIDHL
;
A
#
# COMPACT_ATOMS: atom_id res chain seq x y z
N MET A 1 -22.49 -8.69 47.14
CA MET A 1 -21.14 -8.69 46.52
C MET A 1 -21.15 -9.22 45.08
N ALA A 2 -21.79 -10.35 44.78
CA ALA A 2 -21.84 -10.92 43.42
C ALA A 2 -22.45 -9.99 42.34
N ASP A 3 -23.52 -9.25 42.65
CA ASP A 3 -24.19 -8.33 41.71
C ASP A 3 -23.30 -7.15 41.25
N ASN A 4 -22.39 -6.66 42.11
CA ASN A 4 -21.48 -5.57 41.76
C ASN A 4 -20.38 -6.06 40.79
N ILE A 5 -19.88 -7.27 41.01
CA ILE A 5 -18.87 -7.90 40.13
C ILE A 5 -19.43 -8.10 38.72
N VAL A 6 -20.67 -8.61 38.61
CA VAL A 6 -21.34 -8.82 37.32
C VAL A 6 -21.55 -7.49 36.58
N LYS A 7 -21.97 -6.43 37.28
CA LYS A 7 -22.12 -5.09 36.69
C LYS A 7 -20.78 -4.52 36.20
N HIS A 8 -19.72 -4.70 36.96
CA HIS A 8 -18.39 -4.24 36.57
C HIS A 8 -17.85 -5.01 35.35
N GLN A 9 -18.07 -6.33 35.30
CA GLN A 9 -17.70 -7.17 34.15
C GLN A 9 -18.47 -6.77 32.88
N ALA A 10 -19.77 -6.53 32.98
CA ALA A 10 -20.59 -6.06 31.86
C ALA A 10 -20.14 -4.68 31.34
N TYR A 11 -19.81 -3.77 32.25
CA TYR A 11 -19.30 -2.44 31.88
C TYR A 11 -17.96 -2.52 31.12
N LEU A 12 -17.03 -3.35 31.59
CA LEU A 12 -15.76 -3.57 30.91
C LEU A 12 -15.95 -4.15 29.50
N GLN A 13 -16.83 -5.13 29.34
CA GLN A 13 -17.14 -5.69 28.03
C GLN A 13 -17.68 -4.63 27.06
N GLN A 14 -18.57 -3.75 27.54
CA GLN A 14 -19.10 -2.67 26.73
C GLN A 14 -18.00 -1.66 26.33
N GLN A 15 -17.12 -1.28 27.26
CA GLN A 15 -16.03 -0.35 26.98
C GLN A 15 -15.05 -0.88 25.91
N TRP A 16 -14.82 -2.19 25.89
CA TRP A 16 -13.98 -2.83 24.87
C TRP A 16 -14.61 -2.78 23.48
N LEU A 17 -15.90 -3.11 23.39
CA LEU A 17 -16.66 -3.04 22.13
C LEU A 17 -16.73 -1.60 21.60
N ASP A 18 -16.97 -0.64 22.49
CA ASP A 18 -17.04 0.78 22.15
C ASP A 18 -15.69 1.32 21.64
N GLY A 19 -14.58 0.93 22.30
CA GLY A 19 -13.23 1.29 21.86
C GLY A 19 -12.89 0.71 20.48
N TYR A 20 -13.26 -0.53 20.21
CA TYR A 20 -13.06 -1.16 18.90
C TYR A 20 -13.91 -0.48 17.82
N ALA A 21 -15.20 -0.25 18.09
CA ALA A 21 -16.10 0.43 17.17
C ALA A 21 -15.61 1.85 16.83
N HIS A 22 -15.05 2.57 17.80
CA HIS A 22 -14.45 3.88 17.57
C HIS A 22 -13.23 3.79 16.65
N THR A 23 -12.38 2.79 16.84
CA THR A 23 -11.20 2.55 16.00
C THR A 23 -11.60 2.26 14.56
N ILE A 24 -12.59 1.39 14.33
CA ILE A 24 -13.11 1.09 12.99
C ILE A 24 -13.67 2.35 12.32
N LYS A 25 -14.52 3.11 13.02
CA LYS A 25 -15.06 4.38 12.49
C LYS A 25 -13.95 5.37 12.12
N HIS A 26 -12.89 5.46 12.93
CA HIS A 26 -11.76 6.34 12.65
C HIS A 26 -10.99 5.89 11.40
N VAL A 27 -10.72 4.59 11.28
CA VAL A 27 -10.04 4.00 10.11
C VAL A 27 -10.86 4.23 8.83
N GLU A 28 -12.17 4.00 8.87
CA GLU A 28 -13.07 4.25 7.75
C GLU A 28 -13.07 5.71 7.31
N ARG A 29 -13.12 6.65 8.27
CA ARG A 29 -13.04 8.10 7.97
C ARG A 29 -11.73 8.46 7.27
N ARG A 30 -10.60 7.96 7.76
CA ARG A 30 -9.29 8.22 7.13
C ARG A 30 -9.20 7.63 5.73
N LYS A 31 -9.72 6.41 5.54
CA LYS A 31 -9.81 5.76 4.22
C LYS A 31 -10.68 6.58 3.26
N ALA A 32 -11.84 7.04 3.71
CA ALA A 32 -12.74 7.87 2.90
C ALA A 32 -12.10 9.20 2.51
N ALA A 33 -11.43 9.88 3.44
CA ALA A 33 -10.70 11.12 3.15
C ALA A 33 -9.58 10.90 2.14
N PHE A 34 -8.77 9.85 2.32
CA PHE A 34 -7.71 9.49 1.38
C PHE A 34 -8.27 9.18 -0.02
N ASN A 35 -9.33 8.38 -0.11
CA ASN A 35 -10.01 8.07 -1.37
C ASN A 35 -10.55 9.35 -2.05
N LYS A 36 -11.16 10.26 -1.28
CA LYS A 36 -11.63 11.55 -1.80
C LYS A 36 -10.49 12.39 -2.36
N HIS A 37 -9.34 12.42 -1.68
CA HIS A 37 -8.14 13.12 -2.16
C HIS A 37 -7.58 12.51 -3.45
N ILE A 38 -7.57 11.18 -3.56
CA ILE A 38 -7.18 10.49 -4.80
C ILE A 38 -8.13 10.85 -5.95
N LEU A 39 -9.44 10.79 -5.73
CA LEU A 39 -10.44 11.07 -6.76
C LEU A 39 -10.47 12.54 -7.20
N ALA A 40 -10.26 13.47 -6.26
CA ALA A 40 -10.24 14.91 -6.56
C ALA A 40 -9.01 15.34 -7.38
N ARG A 41 -7.94 14.53 -7.37
CA ARG A 41 -6.73 14.78 -8.16
C ARG A 41 -6.88 14.09 -9.53
N SER A 42 -7.36 14.82 -10.53
CA SER A 42 -7.51 14.29 -11.90
C SER A 42 -6.18 14.19 -12.65
N PRO A 43 -5.95 13.14 -13.46
CA PRO A 43 -6.10 11.71 -13.16
C PRO A 43 -4.73 11.01 -13.32
N ARG A 44 -4.46 9.83 -12.78
CA ARG A 44 -5.09 8.56 -13.12
C ARG A 44 -4.54 7.53 -12.14
N VAL A 45 -5.36 6.57 -11.74
CA VAL A 45 -4.80 5.26 -11.41
C VAL A 45 -4.00 4.84 -12.66
N VAL A 46 -2.67 4.91 -12.57
CA VAL A 46 -1.78 4.54 -13.67
C VAL A 46 -1.79 3.03 -13.70
N MET A 47 -2.59 2.49 -14.61
CA MET A 47 -2.60 1.07 -14.91
C MET A 47 -1.53 0.83 -15.96
N PHE A 48 -0.54 0.03 -15.61
CA PHE A 48 0.44 -0.43 -16.58
C PHE A 48 -0.11 -1.66 -17.30
N LEU A 49 0.04 -1.70 -18.61
CA LEU A 49 -0.38 -2.82 -19.45
C LEU A 49 0.81 -3.72 -19.75
N PRO A 50 0.59 -5.02 -19.99
CA PRO A 50 1.62 -5.91 -20.51
C PRO A 50 2.31 -5.31 -21.74
N GLY A 51 3.64 -5.42 -21.79
CA GLY A 51 4.47 -4.83 -22.84
C GLY A 51 4.82 -3.36 -22.63
N GLN A 52 4.46 -2.75 -21.49
CA GLN A 52 4.96 -1.41 -21.13
C GLN A 52 6.26 -1.50 -20.33
N LEU A 53 7.15 -0.54 -20.56
CA LEU A 53 8.38 -0.37 -19.81
C LEU A 53 8.11 0.47 -18.55
N VAL A 54 8.50 -0.06 -17.40
CA VAL A 54 8.30 0.56 -16.08
C VAL A 54 9.58 0.52 -15.25
N GLN A 55 9.70 1.42 -14.28
CA GLN A 55 10.76 1.41 -13.28
C GLN A 55 10.13 1.32 -11.89
N VAL A 56 10.73 0.52 -11.02
CA VAL A 56 10.28 0.35 -9.64
C VAL A 56 10.98 1.38 -8.75
N TYR A 57 10.21 2.04 -7.91
CA TYR A 57 10.73 2.98 -6.92
C TYR A 57 11.22 2.22 -5.68
N GLY A 58 12.48 2.41 -5.29
CA GLY A 58 13.08 1.72 -4.15
C GLY A 58 12.63 2.30 -2.80
N SER A 59 11.37 2.14 -2.42
CA SER A 59 10.82 2.70 -1.15
C SER A 59 11.55 2.24 0.10
N ASP A 60 12.01 0.99 0.10
CA ASP A 60 12.48 0.26 1.30
C ASP A 60 13.73 0.91 1.88
N MET A 61 14.56 1.36 0.95
CA MET A 61 15.85 1.90 1.28
C MET A 61 15.57 3.33 1.88
N ARG A 62 14.43 4.01 1.61
CA ARG A 62 14.12 5.39 2.08
C ARG A 62 13.87 5.45 3.58
N TYR A 63 13.40 4.34 4.13
CA TYR A 63 13.15 4.16 5.55
C TYR A 63 14.38 3.67 6.31
N THR A 64 15.37 3.13 5.60
CA THR A 64 16.65 2.79 6.18
C THR A 64 17.51 4.05 6.14
N MET A 65 17.83 4.65 7.28
CA MET A 65 18.68 5.86 7.36
C MET A 65 20.16 5.57 7.04
N ALA A 66 20.39 4.79 5.98
CA ALA A 66 21.69 4.47 5.43
C ALA A 66 22.08 5.56 4.43
N SER A 67 23.25 6.15 4.64
CA SER A 67 23.88 7.14 3.76
C SER A 67 24.09 6.68 2.31
N ILE A 68 23.97 5.36 2.06
CA ILE A 68 24.03 4.71 0.74
C ILE A 68 23.02 5.32 -0.26
N TRP A 69 21.92 5.90 0.22
CA TRP A 69 20.92 6.62 -0.58
C TRP A 69 21.44 7.77 -1.43
N LYS A 70 22.55 8.38 -1.01
CA LYS A 70 23.16 9.48 -1.75
C LYS A 70 23.91 8.98 -2.99
N LEU A 71 24.24 7.69 -3.05
CA LEU A 71 25.10 7.10 -4.06
C LEU A 71 24.35 6.17 -5.03
N ILE A 72 23.18 5.65 -4.64
CA ILE A 72 22.40 4.70 -5.46
C ILE A 72 21.18 5.40 -6.06
N PRO A 73 20.86 5.15 -7.34
CA PRO A 73 19.64 5.67 -7.95
C PRO A 73 18.38 5.14 -7.26
N MET A 74 17.42 6.04 -7.11
CA MET A 74 16.10 5.79 -6.50
C MET A 74 15.20 4.84 -7.28
N TRP A 75 15.47 4.72 -8.58
CA TRP A 75 14.69 3.95 -9.52
C TRP A 75 15.49 2.73 -9.95
N SER A 76 14.83 1.58 -10.08
CA SER A 76 15.43 0.37 -10.61
C SER A 76 15.82 0.54 -12.09
N CYS A 77 16.55 -0.44 -12.61
CA CYS A 77 16.65 -0.59 -14.06
C CYS A 77 15.25 -0.74 -14.69
N PRO A 78 15.07 -0.34 -15.96
CA PRO A 78 13.81 -0.52 -16.67
C PRO A 78 13.42 -2.00 -16.81
N GLN A 79 12.14 -2.29 -16.57
CA GLN A 79 11.56 -3.64 -16.62
C GLN A 79 10.27 -3.64 -17.46
N TRP A 80 9.98 -4.76 -18.11
CA TRP A 80 8.77 -4.96 -18.89
C TRP A 80 7.66 -5.55 -18.02
N VAL A 81 6.44 -5.06 -18.18
CA VAL A 81 5.27 -5.69 -17.58
C VAL A 81 4.91 -6.93 -18.38
N VAL A 82 4.92 -8.11 -17.74
CA VAL A 82 4.54 -9.39 -18.36
C VAL A 82 3.04 -9.63 -18.19
N SER A 83 2.57 -9.46 -16.96
CA SER A 83 1.18 -9.69 -16.60
C SER A 83 0.78 -8.79 -15.44
N ARG A 84 -0.53 -8.64 -15.26
CA ARG A 84 -1.13 -7.83 -14.20
C ARG A 84 -2.25 -8.62 -13.54
N ASP A 85 -2.22 -8.70 -12.22
CA ASP A 85 -3.35 -9.12 -11.40
C ASP A 85 -3.75 -7.97 -10.45
N ARG A 86 -4.83 -7.27 -10.80
CA ARG A 86 -5.34 -6.06 -10.09
C ARG A 86 -4.28 -4.97 -9.87
N ASN A 87 -3.55 -5.00 -8.75
CA ASN A 87 -2.47 -4.06 -8.41
C ASN A 87 -1.12 -4.77 -8.21
N SER A 88 -1.05 -6.06 -8.50
CA SER A 88 0.16 -6.84 -8.57
C SER A 88 0.61 -6.95 -10.02
N TYR A 89 1.92 -6.83 -10.25
CA TYR A 89 2.53 -6.86 -11.57
C TYR A 89 3.68 -7.85 -11.58
N THR A 90 3.72 -8.70 -12.61
CA THR A 90 4.88 -9.54 -12.89
C THR A 90 5.78 -8.79 -13.86
N LEU A 91 7.03 -8.55 -13.47
CA LEU A 91 7.99 -7.75 -14.22
C LEU A 91 9.15 -8.61 -14.72
N GLU A 92 9.59 -8.36 -15.94
CA GLU A 92 10.77 -8.98 -16.55
C GLU A 92 11.87 -7.92 -16.74
N THR A 93 13.09 -8.28 -16.37
CA THR A 93 14.24 -7.38 -16.58
C THR A 93 14.55 -7.30 -18.06
N THR A 94 14.80 -6.08 -18.56
CA THR A 94 15.12 -5.82 -19.97
C THR A 94 16.31 -6.66 -20.49
N GLY A 95 17.22 -7.10 -19.61
CA GLY A 95 18.36 -7.95 -19.97
C GLY A 95 18.08 -9.45 -20.12
N SER A 96 16.86 -9.92 -19.81
CA SER A 96 16.51 -11.35 -19.88
C SER A 96 15.73 -11.73 -21.15
N ARG A 97 15.30 -10.73 -21.93
CA ARG A 97 14.59 -10.91 -23.19
C ARG A 97 15.54 -10.59 -24.33
N GLU A 98 15.88 -11.59 -25.14
CA GLU A 98 16.54 -11.36 -26.42
C GLU A 98 15.68 -10.39 -27.24
N ILE A 99 16.32 -9.35 -27.75
CA ILE A 99 15.69 -8.30 -28.53
C ILE A 99 15.47 -8.87 -29.94
N ASP A 100 14.35 -9.56 -30.16
CA ASP A 100 13.89 -9.91 -31.51
C ASP A 100 13.25 -8.68 -32.15
N HIS A 101 14.06 -7.88 -32.84
CA HIS A 101 13.62 -6.84 -33.76
C HIS A 101 14.27 -7.08 -35.13
N LEU A 102 13.49 -7.67 -36.04
CA LEU A 102 13.49 -7.36 -37.48
C LEU A 102 12.08 -6.88 -37.85
#